data_AF-A0A0C3DNC7-F1
#
_entry.id   AF-A0A0C3DNC7-F1
#
_cell.length_a   1.000
_cell.length_b   1.000
_cell.length_c   1.000
_cell.angle_alpha   90.00
_cell.angle_beta   90.00
_cell.angle_gamma   90.00
#
_symmetry.space_group_name_H-M   'P 1'
#
loop_
_entity.id
_entity.type
_entity.pdbx_description
1 polymer ?
#
loop_
_entity_poly.entity_id
_entity_poly.type
_entity_poly.pdbx_seq_one_letter_code
_entity_poly.pdbx_strand_id
1 'polypeptide(L)'
;MYYLYTCGVHLLPPESSGNQGSRRLSLNASEEPQCSAKSMFRLATKLNLEELREHAFRTMNMYMDEHNLLQELESGFVAKYPRVLEMELDMLSQKLATAPIIAGLPALMRRISQKEMPHGADIIIGLHTRILQLHYANELAQIQARAPNPQPFSYPIADCTRSPTVTVPSLAELAVDISVEGSSDPPDLTNECESTRVIYEEQLPAEATTSSNTTKTKSGDGKKKKKKK
;
A
#
# COMPACT_ATOMS: atom_id res chain seq x y z
N MET A 1 -4.30 -18.99 16.93
CA MET A 1 -5.12 -19.50 18.05
C MET A 1 -4.63 -19.05 19.43
N TYR A 2 -3.33 -18.75 19.64
CA TYR A 2 -2.79 -18.34 20.96
C TYR A 2 -3.51 -17.15 21.63
N TYR A 3 -3.79 -16.05 20.89
CA TYR A 3 -4.47 -14.86 21.43
C TYR A 3 -5.80 -15.18 22.13
N LEU A 4 -6.56 -16.15 21.64
CA LEU A 4 -7.87 -16.51 22.22
C LEU A 4 -7.74 -17.12 23.62
N TYR A 5 -6.57 -17.66 23.96
CA TYR A 5 -6.32 -18.32 25.23
C TYR A 5 -5.53 -17.45 26.21
N THR A 6 -4.71 -16.52 25.72
CA THR A 6 -3.79 -15.73 26.55
C THR A 6 -4.09 -14.24 26.55
N CYS A 7 -4.93 -13.75 25.63
CA CYS A 7 -5.16 -12.33 25.38
C CYS A 7 -3.88 -11.50 25.10
N GLY A 8 -2.74 -12.16 24.83
CA GLY A 8 -1.43 -11.53 24.60
C GLY A 8 -0.85 -11.91 23.25
N VAL A 9 -0.43 -10.90 22.48
CA VAL A 9 0.32 -11.06 21.22
C VAL A 9 1.33 -9.93 21.03
N HIS A 10 2.52 -10.27 20.56
CA HIS A 10 3.51 -9.29 20.13
C HIS A 10 3.45 -9.11 18.61
N LEU A 11 3.17 -7.89 18.17
CA LEU A 11 3.08 -7.55 16.75
C LEU A 11 4.43 -7.08 16.20
N LEU A 12 4.78 -7.60 15.02
CA LEU A 12 6.02 -7.24 14.33
C LEU A 12 5.83 -6.04 13.40
N PRO A 13 6.89 -5.24 13.16
CA PRO A 13 6.92 -4.25 12.10
C PRO A 13 6.60 -4.86 10.74
N PRO A 14 6.00 -4.10 9.80
CA PRO A 14 5.71 -4.58 8.45
C PRO A 14 7.02 -4.93 7.72
N GLU A 15 6.94 -5.88 6.79
CA GLU A 15 8.09 -6.36 6.02
C GLU A 15 8.75 -5.23 5.21
N SER A 16 7.97 -4.23 4.83
CA SER A 16 8.40 -3.02 4.12
C SER A 16 9.28 -2.08 4.96
N SER A 17 9.39 -2.27 6.28
CA SER A 17 10.21 -1.41 7.15
C SER A 17 11.72 -1.74 7.14
N GLY A 18 12.18 -2.68 6.31
CA GLY A 18 13.60 -2.95 6.02
C GLY A 18 14.45 -3.53 7.17
N ASN A 19 13.94 -3.59 8.40
CA ASN A 19 14.72 -3.94 9.60
C ASN A 19 14.58 -5.41 10.05
N GLN A 20 14.06 -6.28 9.18
CA GLN A 20 13.92 -7.71 9.48
C GLN A 20 15.13 -8.49 9.00
N GLY A 21 16.23 -8.45 9.77
CA GLY A 21 17.23 -9.51 9.69
C GLY A 21 16.53 -10.84 9.95
N SER A 22 16.61 -11.77 8.98
CA SER A 22 15.99 -13.11 8.92
C SER A 22 15.74 -13.78 10.29
N ARG A 23 14.72 -13.33 11.03
CA ARG A 23 14.22 -14.03 12.21
C ARG A 23 13.15 -14.96 11.69
N ARG A 24 13.60 -16.18 11.36
CA ARG A 24 12.71 -17.34 11.36
C ARG A 24 11.88 -17.27 12.62
N LEU A 25 10.56 -17.41 12.47
CA LEU A 25 9.60 -17.54 13.56
C LEU A 25 10.18 -18.51 14.59
N SER A 26 10.71 -17.95 15.66
CA SER A 26 11.31 -18.65 16.77
C SER A 26 10.19 -19.47 17.42
N LEU A 27 10.11 -20.77 17.10
CA LEU A 27 9.20 -21.71 17.73
C LEU A 27 9.74 -22.14 19.10
N ASN A 28 10.30 -21.20 19.86
CA ASN A 28 10.64 -21.47 21.24
C ASN A 28 9.31 -21.48 22.01
N ALA A 29 8.94 -22.64 22.56
CA ALA A 29 7.67 -22.85 23.29
C ALA A 29 7.47 -21.95 24.53
N SER A 30 8.44 -21.09 24.84
CA SER A 30 8.41 -20.11 25.93
C SER A 30 8.23 -18.66 25.45
N GLU A 31 8.25 -18.39 24.15
CA GLU A 31 8.10 -17.02 23.61
C GLU A 31 6.66 -16.79 23.10
N GLU A 32 6.13 -15.60 23.38
CA GLU A 32 4.85 -15.18 22.82
C GLU A 32 4.91 -15.21 21.28
N PRO A 33 3.88 -15.75 20.60
CA PRO A 33 3.90 -15.89 19.16
C PRO A 33 3.95 -14.51 18.51
N GLN A 34 4.97 -14.33 17.68
CA GLN A 34 5.15 -13.14 16.87
C GLN A 34 4.37 -13.27 15.57
N CYS A 35 3.61 -12.24 15.22
CA CYS A 35 2.85 -12.20 13.99
C CYS A 35 2.80 -10.79 13.41
N SER A 36 2.56 -10.68 12.11
CA SER A 36 2.41 -9.37 11.48
C SER A 36 1.09 -8.71 11.89
N ALA A 37 1.11 -7.39 12.04
CA ALA A 37 -0.08 -6.61 12.35
C ALA A 37 -1.21 -6.82 11.31
N LYS A 38 -0.88 -6.95 10.02
CA LYS A 38 -1.84 -7.29 8.96
C LYS A 38 -2.52 -8.64 9.19
N SER A 39 -1.75 -9.68 9.55
CA SER A 39 -2.31 -11.01 9.82
C SER A 39 -3.26 -10.97 11.02
N MET A 40 -2.86 -10.27 12.08
CA MET A 40 -3.68 -10.12 13.27
C MET A 40 -4.94 -9.29 13.00
N PHE A 41 -4.85 -8.21 12.21
CA PHE A 41 -5.99 -7.41 11.80
C PHE A 41 -7.02 -8.23 11.01
N ARG A 42 -6.56 -9.08 10.07
CA ARG A 42 -7.43 -10.01 9.32
C ARG A 42 -8.13 -11.00 10.25
N LEU A 43 -7.39 -11.58 11.19
CA LEU A 43 -7.93 -12.54 12.15
C LEU A 43 -8.99 -11.89 13.05
N ALA A 44 -8.65 -10.74 13.64
CA ALA A 44 -9.54 -9.97 14.50
C ALA A 44 -10.83 -9.55 13.77
N THR A 45 -10.70 -9.14 12.50
CA THR A 45 -11.86 -8.78 11.67
C THR A 45 -12.76 -9.99 11.41
N LYS A 46 -12.20 -11.17 11.15
CA LYS A 46 -12.99 -12.40 10.93
C LYS A 46 -13.68 -12.90 12.20
N LEU A 47 -13.05 -12.70 13.35
CA LEU A 47 -13.58 -13.15 14.65
C LEU A 47 -14.38 -12.07 15.39
N ASN A 48 -14.57 -10.88 14.78
CA ASN A 48 -15.22 -9.72 15.39
C ASN A 48 -14.62 -9.32 16.76
N LEU A 49 -13.29 -9.41 16.88
CA LEU A 49 -12.56 -9.02 18.09
C LEU A 49 -12.11 -7.56 17.96
N GLU A 50 -12.98 -6.63 18.36
CA GLU A 50 -12.78 -5.20 18.10
C GLU A 50 -11.51 -4.64 18.73
N GLU A 51 -11.24 -4.96 20.00
CA GLU A 51 -10.07 -4.46 20.70
C GLU A 51 -8.75 -4.91 20.04
N LEU A 52 -8.71 -6.18 19.59
CA LEU A 52 -7.57 -6.73 18.89
C LEU A 52 -7.40 -6.11 17.50
N ARG A 53 -8.52 -5.88 16.80
CA ARG A 53 -8.53 -5.20 15.50
C ARG A 53 -7.97 -3.80 15.64
N GLU A 54 -8.39 -3.06 16.66
CA GLU A 54 -7.93 -1.71 16.94
C GLU A 54 -6.47 -1.67 17.40
N HIS A 55 -6.04 -2.65 18.19
CA HIS A 55 -4.64 -2.79 18.56
C HIS A 55 -3.76 -3.01 17.32
N ALA A 56 -4.13 -3.96 16.46
CA ALA A 56 -3.42 -4.22 15.21
C ALA A 56 -3.41 -3.01 14.27
N PHE A 57 -4.53 -2.28 14.18
CA PHE A 57 -4.64 -1.05 13.42
C PHE A 57 -3.64 0.03 13.88
N ARG A 58 -3.61 0.30 15.20
CA ARG A 58 -2.67 1.26 15.78
C ARG A 58 -1.22 0.85 15.55
N THR A 59 -0.92 -0.44 15.65
CA THR A 59 0.43 -0.93 15.37
C THR A 59 0.82 -0.75 13.91
N MET A 60 -0.10 -0.95 12.96
CA MET A 60 0.18 -0.64 11.55
C MET A 60 0.52 0.83 11.36
N ASN A 61 -0.26 1.74 11.95
CA ASN A 61 -0.01 3.18 11.89
C ASN A 61 1.35 3.58 12.49
N MET A 62 1.74 2.96 13.61
CA MET A 62 2.99 3.27 14.30
C MET A 62 4.24 2.93 13.49
N TYR A 63 4.20 1.85 12.70
CA TYR A 63 5.34 1.39 11.92
C TYR A 63 5.35 1.87 10.47
N MET A 64 4.37 2.67 10.08
CA MET A 64 4.27 3.21 8.74
C MET A 64 5.01 4.54 8.63
N ASP A 65 5.86 4.66 7.61
CA ASP A 65 6.72 5.81 7.36
C ASP A 65 6.72 6.19 5.88
N GLU A 66 7.37 7.30 5.54
CA GLU A 66 7.47 7.80 4.16
C GLU A 66 8.22 6.87 3.20
N HIS A 67 8.99 5.91 3.71
CA HIS A 67 9.74 4.96 2.89
C HIS A 67 8.90 3.73 2.54
N ASN A 68 8.02 3.29 3.43
CA ASN A 68 7.16 2.13 3.21
C ASN A 68 5.75 2.47 2.74
N LEU A 69 5.26 3.70 2.95
CA LEU A 69 3.88 4.09 2.70
C LEU A 69 3.39 3.81 1.27
N LEU A 70 4.20 4.14 0.25
CA LEU A 70 3.79 3.89 -1.14
C LEU A 70 3.68 2.39 -1.45
N GLN A 71 4.60 1.58 -0.90
CA GLN A 71 4.55 0.12 -1.05
C GLN A 71 3.33 -0.48 -0.32
N GLU A 72 2.97 0.09 0.83
CA GLU A 72 1.78 -0.32 1.59
C GLU A 72 0.49 -0.01 0.84
N LEU A 73 0.39 1.18 0.24
CA LEU A 73 -0.73 1.59 -0.63
C LEU A 73 -0.87 0.69 -1.86
N GLU A 74 0.23 0.17 -2.39
CA GLU A 74 0.23 -0.77 -3.50
C GLU A 74 -0.30 -2.15 -3.12
N SER A 75 -0.32 -2.47 -1.83
CA SER A 75 -0.67 -3.81 -1.38
C SER A 75 -2.15 -4.13 -1.58
N GLY A 76 -2.45 -5.39 -1.92
CA GLY A 76 -3.85 -5.86 -1.97
C GLY A 76 -4.54 -5.92 -0.60
N PHE A 77 -3.87 -5.52 0.48
CA PHE A 77 -4.44 -5.46 1.81
C PHE A 77 -5.40 -4.27 1.94
N VAL A 78 -4.98 -3.07 1.51
CA VAL A 78 -5.79 -1.85 1.61
C VAL A 78 -7.05 -1.91 0.76
N ALA A 79 -7.00 -2.62 -0.37
CA ALA A 79 -8.16 -2.91 -1.22
C ALA A 79 -9.30 -3.63 -0.47
N LYS A 80 -8.97 -4.43 0.56
CA LYS A 80 -9.94 -5.22 1.32
C LYS A 80 -10.39 -4.53 2.60
N TYR A 81 -9.66 -3.52 3.05
CA TYR A 81 -9.86 -2.86 4.33
C TYR A 81 -9.87 -1.35 4.14
N PRO A 82 -11.01 -0.76 3.73
CA PRO A 82 -11.11 0.68 3.42
C PRO A 82 -10.67 1.59 4.57
N ARG A 83 -10.93 1.18 5.82
CA ARG A 83 -10.47 1.92 7.01
C ARG A 83 -8.94 2.07 7.04
N VAL A 84 -8.20 1.06 6.59
CA VAL A 84 -6.74 1.12 6.50
C VAL A 84 -6.34 2.06 5.37
N LEU A 85 -6.98 1.95 4.21
CA LEU A 85 -6.74 2.85 3.08
C LEU A 85 -6.89 4.33 3.49
N GLU A 86 -7.97 4.69 4.19
CA GLU A 86 -8.19 6.08 4.64
C GLU A 86 -7.04 6.58 5.53
N MET A 87 -6.58 5.76 6.48
CA MET A 87 -5.45 6.08 7.35
C MET A 87 -4.15 6.28 6.56
N GLU A 88 -3.87 5.42 5.59
CA GLU A 88 -2.68 5.55 4.74
C GLU A 88 -2.74 6.81 3.87
N LEU A 89 -3.92 7.13 3.33
CA LEU A 89 -4.13 8.35 2.55
C LEU A 89 -3.99 9.62 3.41
N ASP A 90 -4.44 9.58 4.66
CA ASP A 90 -4.24 10.68 5.61
C ASP A 90 -2.74 10.90 5.84
N MET A 91 -1.97 9.83 6.07
CA MET A 91 -0.51 9.91 6.22
C MET A 91 0.16 10.41 4.93
N LEU A 92 -0.28 9.94 3.77
CA LEU A 92 0.25 10.36 2.48
C LEU A 92 0.08 11.87 2.31
N SER A 93 -1.11 12.39 2.61
CA SER A 93 -1.41 13.83 2.48
C SER A 93 -0.51 14.70 3.37
N GLN A 94 -0.17 14.22 4.57
CA GLN A 94 0.73 14.90 5.49
C GLN A 94 2.19 14.85 5.04
N LYS A 95 2.58 13.80 4.32
CA LYS A 95 3.97 13.55 3.89
C LYS A 95 4.21 13.78 2.40
N LEU A 96 3.28 14.40 1.69
CA LEU A 96 3.34 14.62 0.23
C LEU A 96 4.62 15.30 -0.25
N ALA A 97 5.16 16.22 0.55
CA ALA A 97 6.36 16.99 0.22
C ALA A 97 7.68 16.31 0.62
N THR A 98 7.64 15.07 1.12
CA THR A 98 8.86 14.34 1.51
C THR A 98 9.54 13.74 0.28
N ALA A 99 10.87 13.72 0.28
CA ALA A 99 11.67 13.23 -0.83
C ALA A 99 11.31 11.81 -1.34
N PRO A 100 11.13 10.78 -0.48
CA PRO A 100 10.78 9.44 -0.96
C PRO A 100 9.39 9.40 -1.61
N ILE A 101 8.44 10.19 -1.10
CA ILE A 101 7.09 10.27 -1.67
C ILE A 101 7.13 10.97 -3.03
N ILE A 102 7.79 12.13 -3.14
CA ILE A 102 7.92 12.86 -4.41
C ILE A 102 8.58 11.98 -5.49
N ALA A 103 9.60 11.22 -5.11
CA ALA A 103 10.31 10.33 -6.03
C ALA A 103 9.46 9.11 -6.45
N GLY A 104 8.72 8.50 -5.52
CA GLY A 104 7.97 7.27 -5.77
C GLY A 104 6.56 7.48 -6.35
N LEU A 105 5.91 8.61 -6.08
CA LEU A 105 4.53 8.86 -6.47
C LEU A 105 4.28 8.75 -7.99
N PRO A 106 5.16 9.25 -8.89
CA PRO A 106 4.99 9.06 -10.33
C PRO A 106 4.98 7.59 -10.76
N ALA A 107 5.76 6.73 -10.09
CA ALA A 107 5.78 5.30 -10.37
C ALA A 107 4.46 4.65 -9.95
N LEU A 108 3.96 4.97 -8.76
CA LEU A 108 2.63 4.53 -8.28
C LEU A 108 1.53 4.93 -9.28
N MET A 109 1.50 6.19 -9.72
CA MET A 109 0.49 6.68 -10.67
C MET A 109 0.53 5.95 -12.02
N ARG A 110 1.73 5.57 -12.49
CA ARG A 110 1.90 4.77 -13.71
C ARG A 110 1.29 3.37 -13.57
N ARG A 111 1.50 2.71 -12.43
CA ARG A 111 0.93 1.39 -12.16
C ARG A 111 -0.60 1.43 -12.09
N ILE A 112 -1.15 2.50 -11.50
CA ILE A 112 -2.60 2.73 -11.48
C ILE A 112 -3.15 2.89 -12.90
N SER A 113 -2.49 3.69 -13.76
CA SER A 113 -2.96 3.89 -15.14
C SER A 113 -2.85 2.63 -16.01
N GLN A 114 -1.90 1.75 -15.70
CA GLN A 114 -1.74 0.43 -16.30
C GLN A 114 -2.75 -0.61 -15.80
N LYS A 115 -3.68 -0.23 -14.89
CA LYS A 115 -4.69 -1.10 -14.28
C LYS A 115 -4.09 -2.26 -13.47
N GLU A 116 -2.88 -2.10 -12.94
CA GLU A 116 -2.23 -3.12 -12.12
C GLU A 116 -2.80 -3.19 -10.68
N MET A 117 -3.59 -2.20 -10.29
CA MET A 117 -4.14 -2.07 -8.95
C MET A 117 -5.67 -1.91 -9.00
N PRO A 118 -6.45 -2.85 -8.43
CA PRO A 118 -7.90 -2.78 -8.48
C PRO A 118 -8.47 -1.57 -7.71
N HIS A 119 -7.77 -1.12 -6.67
CA HIS A 119 -8.12 0.03 -5.82
C HIS A 119 -7.39 1.32 -6.22
N GLY A 120 -6.75 1.35 -7.39
CA GLY A 120 -5.98 2.51 -7.84
C GLY A 120 -6.82 3.79 -8.01
N ALA A 121 -8.08 3.64 -8.43
CA ALA A 121 -9.03 4.76 -8.52
C ALA A 121 -9.31 5.39 -7.15
N ASP A 122 -9.50 4.56 -6.12
CA ASP A 122 -9.78 5.03 -4.76
C ASP A 122 -8.59 5.80 -4.18
N ILE A 123 -7.36 5.37 -4.49
CA ILE A 123 -6.14 6.10 -4.11
C ILE A 123 -6.11 7.48 -4.75
N ILE A 124 -6.35 7.58 -6.07
CA ILE A 124 -6.33 8.85 -6.79
C ILE A 124 -7.41 9.78 -6.24
N ILE A 125 -8.65 9.30 -6.15
CA ILE A 125 -9.80 10.07 -5.64
C ILE A 125 -9.52 10.53 -4.21
N GLY A 126 -9.05 9.64 -3.35
CA GLY A 126 -8.79 9.92 -1.95
C GLY A 126 -7.65 10.90 -1.74
N LEU A 127 -6.59 10.82 -2.54
CA LEU A 127 -5.48 11.77 -2.51
C LEU A 127 -5.92 13.16 -3.00
N HIS A 128 -6.59 13.23 -4.15
CA HIS A 128 -7.09 14.50 -4.69
C HIS A 128 -8.06 15.17 -3.73
N THR A 129 -8.96 14.42 -3.11
CA THR A 129 -9.91 14.94 -2.12
C THR A 129 -9.17 15.61 -0.96
N ARG A 130 -8.12 14.98 -0.44
CA ARG A 130 -7.30 15.53 0.66
C ARG A 130 -6.53 16.77 0.23
N ILE A 131 -5.95 16.78 -0.97
CA ILE A 131 -5.27 17.97 -1.52
C ILE A 131 -6.26 19.13 -1.64
N LEU A 132 -7.47 18.88 -2.16
CA LEU A 132 -8.51 19.90 -2.29
C LEU A 132 -8.92 20.45 -0.92
N GLN A 133 -9.10 19.58 0.07
CA GLN A 133 -9.41 19.99 1.44
C GLN A 133 -8.28 20.81 2.06
N LEU A 134 -7.01 20.38 1.90
CA LEU A 134 -5.86 21.07 2.47
C LEU A 134 -5.65 22.48 1.91
N HIS A 135 -5.88 22.66 0.60
CA HIS A 135 -5.57 23.93 -0.07
C HIS A 135 -6.79 24.83 -0.33
N TYR A 136 -7.99 24.26 -0.43
CA TYR A 136 -9.19 24.97 -0.86
C TYR A 136 -10.34 24.91 0.17
N ALA A 137 -10.07 24.56 1.43
CA ALA A 137 -11.10 24.46 2.48
C ALA A 137 -12.02 25.70 2.55
N ASN A 138 -11.45 26.90 2.47
CA ASN A 138 -12.20 28.16 2.54
C ASN A 138 -13.09 28.40 1.30
N GLU A 139 -12.60 28.07 0.11
CA GLU A 139 -13.35 28.24 -1.14
C GLU A 139 -14.47 27.19 -1.26
N LEU A 140 -14.19 25.94 -0.84
CA LEU A 140 -15.18 24.87 -0.79
C LEU A 140 -16.34 25.20 0.16
N ALA A 141 -16.04 25.75 1.34
CA ALA A 141 -17.08 26.17 2.29
C ALA A 141 -17.99 27.26 1.71
N GLN A 142 -17.45 28.19 0.92
CA GLN A 142 -18.23 29.24 0.26
C GLN A 142 -19.10 28.72 -0.88
N ILE A 143 -18.60 27.78 -1.68
CA ILE A 143 -19.38 27.13 -2.75
C ILE A 143 -20.57 26.38 -2.15
N GLN A 144 -20.35 25.65 -1.06
CA GLN A 144 -21.39 24.85 -0.40
C GLN A 144 -22.47 25.73 0.26
N ALA A 145 -22.09 26.87 0.84
CA ALA A 145 -23.03 27.86 1.38
C ALA A 145 -23.86 28.57 0.28
N ARG A 146 -23.36 28.59 -0.96
CA ARG A 146 -24.05 29.21 -2.12
C ARG A 146 -24.89 28.22 -2.91
N ALA A 147 -24.92 26.93 -2.54
CA ALA A 147 -25.75 25.95 -3.21
C ALA A 147 -27.20 26.44 -3.21
N PRO A 148 -27.82 26.68 -4.38
CA PRO A 148 -29.19 27.15 -4.43
C PRO A 148 -30.07 26.10 -3.76
N ASN A 149 -30.88 26.55 -2.81
CA ASN A 149 -31.94 25.77 -2.18
C ASN A 149 -32.62 24.96 -3.30
N PRO A 150 -32.66 23.61 -3.24
CA PRO A 150 -33.31 22.81 -4.27
C PRO A 150 -34.79 23.18 -4.24
N GLN A 151 -35.15 24.18 -5.03
CA GLN A 151 -36.52 24.49 -5.32
C GLN A 151 -37.07 23.22 -5.95
N PRO A 152 -38.23 22.72 -5.48
CA PRO A 152 -38.86 21.58 -6.11
C PRO A 152 -39.20 22.01 -7.54
N PHE A 153 -38.33 21.64 -8.48
CA PHE A 153 -38.65 21.73 -9.90
C PHE A 153 -39.78 20.73 -10.12
N SER A 154 -41.00 21.26 -10.03
CA SER A 154 -42.21 20.65 -10.55
C SER A 154 -42.05 20.61 -12.07
N TYR A 155 -41.43 19.54 -12.56
CA TYR A 155 -41.52 19.23 -13.98
C TYR A 155 -42.94 18.74 -14.24
N PRO A 156 -43.68 19.32 -15.20
CA PRO A 156 -44.91 18.71 -15.66
C PRO A 156 -44.55 17.32 -16.21
N ILE A 157 -45.15 16.29 -15.62
CA ILE A 157 -45.08 14.92 -16.13
C ILE A 157 -45.69 14.97 -17.53
N ALA A 158 -44.83 14.99 -18.56
CA ALA A 158 -45.28 14.83 -19.93
C ALA A 158 -45.78 13.40 -20.06
N ASP A 159 -47.07 13.29 -20.36
CA ASP A 159 -47.81 12.05 -20.52
C ASP A 159 -47.32 11.33 -21.80
N CYS A 160 -46.34 10.44 -21.64
CA CYS A 160 -45.76 9.65 -22.73
C CYS A 160 -46.66 8.45 -23.06
N THR A 161 -47.78 8.70 -23.73
CA THR A 161 -48.67 7.66 -24.31
C THR A 161 -48.41 7.39 -25.80
N ARG A 162 -47.20 7.68 -26.31
CA ARG A 162 -46.86 7.36 -27.71
C ARG A 162 -45.75 6.32 -27.79
N SER A 163 -46.17 5.06 -27.88
CA SER A 163 -45.30 3.93 -28.24
C SER A 163 -44.73 4.14 -29.65
N PRO A 164 -43.41 4.11 -29.85
CA PRO A 164 -42.85 3.98 -31.19
C PRO A 164 -42.94 2.50 -31.61
N THR A 165 -43.62 2.27 -32.73
CA THR A 165 -43.58 0.98 -33.44
C THR A 165 -42.15 0.76 -33.93
N VAL A 166 -41.43 -0.16 -33.30
CA VAL A 166 -40.11 -0.59 -33.76
C VAL A 166 -40.32 -1.57 -34.91
N THR A 167 -40.19 -1.07 -36.14
CA THR A 167 -40.04 -1.91 -37.32
C THR A 167 -38.59 -2.41 -37.34
N VAL A 168 -38.40 -3.68 -36.96
CA VAL A 168 -37.13 -4.39 -37.09
C VAL A 168 -36.90 -4.73 -38.58
N PRO A 169 -35.81 -4.25 -39.22
CA PRO A 169 -35.45 -4.71 -40.55
C PRO A 169 -34.91 -6.15 -40.49
N SER A 170 -35.35 -6.94 -41.47
CA SER A 170 -35.02 -8.34 -41.69
C SER A 170 -33.53 -8.54 -41.98
N LEU A 171 -32.99 -9.62 -41.40
CA LEU A 171 -31.59 -10.03 -41.44
C LEU A 171 -31.32 -10.80 -42.75
N ALA A 172 -31.16 -10.09 -43.86
CA ALA A 172 -30.59 -10.64 -45.09
C ALA A 172 -29.92 -9.53 -45.89
N GLU A 173 -28.71 -9.84 -46.35
CA GLU A 173 -27.87 -9.05 -47.26
C GLU A 173 -27.08 -7.87 -46.67
N LEU A 174 -25.87 -8.19 -46.22
CA LEU A 174 -24.67 -7.44 -46.60
C LEU A 174 -23.47 -8.40 -46.51
N ALA A 175 -23.24 -9.13 -47.60
CA ALA A 175 -21.95 -9.74 -47.88
C ALA A 175 -20.99 -8.59 -48.25
N VAL A 176 -19.87 -8.50 -47.54
CA VAL A 176 -18.74 -7.65 -47.95
C VAL A 176 -17.56 -8.60 -48.15
N ASP A 177 -17.11 -8.65 -49.41
CA ASP A 177 -15.88 -9.28 -49.86
C ASP A 177 -14.68 -8.73 -49.08
N ILE A 178 -13.94 -9.62 -48.42
CA ILE A 178 -12.60 -9.34 -47.91
C ILE A 178 -11.64 -10.22 -48.69
N SER A 179 -11.02 -9.63 -49.71
CA SER A 179 -9.89 -10.22 -50.42
C SER A 179 -8.69 -10.35 -49.47
N VAL A 180 -8.24 -11.60 -49.33
CA VAL A 180 -7.04 -12.01 -48.59
C VAL A 180 -5.90 -12.16 -49.59
N GLU A 181 -4.87 -11.32 -49.46
CA GLU A 181 -3.49 -11.65 -49.85
C GLU A 181 -2.68 -11.63 -48.53
N GLY A 182 -1.90 -12.62 -48.12
CA GLY A 182 -1.15 -13.59 -48.90
C GLY A 182 0.35 -13.27 -48.80
N SER A 183 0.97 -13.47 -47.64
CA SER A 183 2.43 -13.53 -47.53
C SER A 183 2.85 -14.38 -46.32
N SER A 184 3.43 -15.52 -46.66
CA SER A 184 4.08 -16.53 -45.85
C SER A 184 5.36 -16.01 -45.19
N ASP A 185 5.66 -16.44 -43.96
CA ASP A 185 6.97 -17.03 -43.62
C ASP A 185 6.88 -17.85 -42.30
N PRO A 186 7.57 -19.02 -42.19
CA PRO A 186 7.40 -20.03 -41.15
C PRO A 186 8.35 -19.90 -39.92
N PRO A 187 8.18 -20.72 -38.86
CA PRO A 187 8.81 -20.51 -37.55
C PRO A 187 10.17 -21.20 -37.42
N ASP A 188 11.08 -20.61 -36.64
CA ASP A 188 12.30 -21.27 -36.18
C ASP A 188 12.18 -21.63 -34.70
N LEU A 189 12.22 -22.94 -34.43
CA LEU A 189 12.22 -23.58 -33.12
C LEU A 189 13.53 -24.36 -32.97
N THR A 190 14.43 -23.83 -32.15
CA THR A 190 15.48 -24.58 -31.45
C THR A 190 15.53 -23.98 -30.05
N ASN A 191 14.87 -24.54 -29.03
CA ASN A 191 15.30 -25.67 -28.21
C ASN A 191 16.81 -25.62 -27.92
N GLU A 192 17.18 -25.25 -26.70
CA GLU A 192 18.21 -25.92 -25.89
C GLU A 192 17.98 -25.54 -24.42
N CYS A 193 17.84 -26.59 -23.62
CA CYS A 193 17.72 -26.62 -22.18
C CYS A 193 19.09 -27.00 -21.63
N GLU A 194 19.71 -26.16 -20.80
CA GLU A 194 20.83 -26.54 -19.92
C GLU A 194 21.00 -25.41 -18.88
N SER A 195 20.58 -25.56 -17.62
CA SER A 195 21.30 -26.26 -16.55
C SER A 195 22.79 -25.95 -16.56
N THR A 196 23.28 -25.02 -15.73
CA THR A 196 24.62 -25.11 -15.10
C THR A 196 24.78 -24.11 -13.93
N ARG A 197 24.83 -24.70 -12.73
CA ARG A 197 25.77 -24.51 -11.61
C ARG A 197 26.19 -23.09 -11.16
N VAL A 198 25.83 -22.83 -9.90
CA VAL A 198 26.71 -22.48 -8.77
C VAL A 198 28.21 -22.41 -9.11
N ILE A 199 28.80 -21.21 -8.96
CA ILE A 199 30.19 -21.08 -8.49
C ILE A 199 30.20 -20.03 -7.38
N TYR A 200 30.41 -20.52 -6.16
CA TYR A 200 31.01 -19.74 -5.09
C TYR A 200 32.49 -19.61 -5.44
N GLU A 201 33.01 -18.39 -5.57
CA GLU A 201 34.45 -18.16 -5.55
C GLU A 201 34.84 -17.71 -4.15
N GLU A 202 35.23 -18.73 -3.38
CA GLU A 202 35.94 -18.66 -2.12
C GLU A 202 37.42 -18.39 -2.42
N GLN A 203 37.93 -17.24 -2.00
CA GLN A 203 39.37 -17.01 -1.87
C GLN A 203 39.68 -16.08 -0.70
N LEU A 204 39.88 -16.71 0.45
CA LEU A 204 40.82 -16.31 1.51
C LEU A 204 42.17 -17.04 1.25
N PRO A 205 43.28 -16.74 1.95
CA PRO A 205 43.69 -15.52 2.67
C PRO A 205 45.13 -15.08 2.28
N ALA A 206 45.54 -13.87 2.67
CA ALA A 206 46.97 -13.58 2.90
C ALA A 206 47.13 -12.55 4.01
N GLU A 207 48.13 -12.81 4.85
CA GLU A 207 48.35 -12.29 6.19
C GLU A 207 49.03 -10.91 6.26
N ALA A 208 49.00 -10.36 7.48
CA ALA A 208 49.98 -9.49 8.13
C ALA A 208 50.19 -8.07 7.53
N THR A 209 50.00 -6.99 8.28
CA THR A 209 50.86 -6.60 9.40
C THR A 209 50.30 -5.34 10.09
N THR A 210 50.38 -5.34 11.42
CA THR A 210 50.77 -4.23 12.32
C THR A 210 50.32 -2.80 11.98
N SER A 211 49.50 -2.18 12.84
CA SER A 211 49.97 -1.05 13.67
C SER A 211 48.93 -0.59 14.68
N SER A 212 49.41 -0.42 15.90
CA SER A 212 48.83 0.29 17.03
C SER A 212 48.18 1.62 16.67
N ASN A 213 47.09 1.98 17.36
CA ASN A 213 47.09 3.19 18.19
C ASN A 213 45.94 3.21 19.20
N THR A 214 46.37 3.25 20.46
CA THR A 214 45.59 3.55 21.65
C THR A 214 45.29 5.04 21.73
N THR A 215 44.04 5.45 21.92
CA THR A 215 43.73 6.68 22.66
C THR A 215 42.55 6.47 23.59
N LYS A 216 42.76 7.01 24.78
CA LYS A 216 42.10 6.78 26.05
C LYS A 216 41.55 8.14 26.47
N THR A 217 40.24 8.31 26.60
CA THR A 217 39.67 9.50 27.25
C THR A 217 38.53 9.10 28.19
N LYS A 218 38.81 9.35 29.48
CA LYS A 218 37.97 9.24 30.68
C LYS A 218 36.62 9.97 30.47
N SER A 219 35.47 9.38 30.79
CA SER A 219 34.86 9.25 32.13
C SER A 219 34.88 10.53 32.96
N GLY A 220 33.77 11.27 32.91
CA GLY A 220 33.41 12.34 33.83
C GLY A 220 32.15 11.93 34.59
N ASP A 221 32.35 11.38 35.79
CA ASP A 221 31.30 10.99 36.73
C ASP A 221 31.08 12.14 37.72
N GLY A 222 29.87 12.71 37.73
CA GLY A 222 29.47 13.82 38.58
C GLY A 222 28.53 13.38 39.68
N LYS A 223 29.02 13.31 40.93
CA LYS A 223 28.16 13.05 42.11
C LYS A 223 28.55 13.89 43.33
N LYS A 224 27.67 14.86 43.63
CA LYS A 224 27.16 15.35 44.93
C LYS A 224 27.97 15.12 46.22
N LYS A 225 28.14 16.20 47.01
CA LYS A 225 27.91 16.32 48.48
C LYS A 225 28.15 17.80 48.86
N LYS A 226 27.20 18.63 49.34
CA LYS A 226 26.31 18.62 50.52
C LYS A 226 27.03 19.01 51.83
N LYS A 227 26.56 20.12 52.42
CA LYS A 227 26.59 20.53 53.86
C LYS A 227 27.95 20.97 54.43
N LYS A 228 28.06 21.88 55.40
CA LYS A 228 27.12 22.72 56.18
C LYS A 228 27.96 23.84 56.82
N LYS A 229 27.30 24.96 57.10
CA LYS A 229 27.75 26.04 57.99
C LYS A 229 27.68 25.58 59.45
#